data_AF-A0A0R2VCW8-F1
#
_entry.id   AF-A0A0R2VCW8-F1
#
_cell.length_a   1.000
_cell.length_b   1.000
_cell.length_c   1.000
_cell.angle_alpha   90.00
_cell.angle_beta   90.00
_cell.angle_gamma   90.00
#
_symmetry.space_group_name_H-M   'P 1'
#
loop_
_entity.id
_entity.type
_entity.pdbx_description
1 polymer ?
#
loop_
_entity_poly.entity_id
_entity_poly.type
_entity_poly.pdbx_seq_one_letter_code
_entity_poly.pdbx_strand_id
1 'polypeptide(L)'
;MAATEGAIVPTEQQSADASSGLAGSINLAIVTGQMDYAHDSLFLQVSTDYALKPFYLQRTTYAAFLRMHEAAKQDGIELKIVSGARSFEEQRRIWEWKWGEAEKKQFNSDLEIATYILRFSLMPGTSRHHWGTEIDLNNINNSYFEKGYGLKVYAWLQENAADFGFCQVYDDKVASGRNGCNTEKWHWSYMPLSEQYLQIYNAGITYQDITGFSGAELAESLHIIEHYVNGVAATCHE
;
A
#
# COMPACT_ATOMS: atom_id res chain seq x y z
N MET A 1 48.68 -32.38 -23.99
CA MET A 1 48.59 -30.91 -23.98
C MET A 1 47.23 -30.56 -23.43
N ALA A 2 47.17 -30.19 -22.15
CA ALA A 2 45.95 -29.78 -21.47
C ALA A 2 45.95 -28.25 -21.40
N ALA A 3 44.91 -27.62 -21.95
CA ALA A 3 44.64 -26.20 -21.75
C ALA A 3 43.57 -26.11 -20.64
N THR A 4 43.95 -25.51 -19.51
CA THR A 4 43.04 -25.18 -18.42
C THR A 4 42.40 -23.83 -18.69
N GLU A 5 41.08 -23.78 -18.82
CA GLU A 5 40.28 -22.56 -18.86
C GLU A 5 40.30 -21.88 -17.49
N GLY A 6 40.74 -20.62 -17.46
CA GLY A 6 40.68 -19.78 -16.28
C GLY A 6 39.26 -19.26 -16.07
N ALA A 7 38.63 -19.64 -14.96
CA ALA A 7 37.39 -19.02 -14.51
C ALA A 7 37.67 -17.56 -14.12
N ILE A 8 37.00 -16.63 -14.79
CA ILE A 8 37.03 -15.20 -14.48
C ILE A 8 36.23 -15.02 -13.19
N VAL A 9 36.93 -14.77 -12.08
CA VAL A 9 36.31 -14.41 -10.80
C VAL A 9 35.86 -12.95 -10.90
N PRO A 10 34.58 -12.62 -10.69
CA PRO A 10 34.11 -11.23 -10.74
C PRO A 10 34.76 -10.41 -9.62
N THR A 11 35.18 -9.18 -9.92
CA THR A 11 35.75 -8.24 -8.94
C THR A 11 34.67 -7.69 -8.01
N GLU A 12 35.01 -7.36 -6.75
CA GLU A 12 34.10 -6.85 -5.69
C GLU A 12 33.20 -5.68 -6.15
N GLN A 13 33.66 -4.86 -7.09
CA GLN A 13 32.92 -3.72 -7.61
C GLN A 13 31.76 -4.13 -8.53
N GLN A 14 31.92 -5.20 -9.34
CA GLN A 14 30.84 -5.75 -10.16
C GLN A 14 29.79 -6.49 -9.31
N SER A 15 30.19 -7.10 -8.19
CA SER A 15 29.23 -7.69 -7.24
C SER A 15 28.44 -6.64 -6.48
N ALA A 16 29.05 -5.50 -6.14
CA ALA A 16 28.36 -4.38 -5.48
C ALA A 16 27.34 -3.70 -6.42
N ASP A 17 27.70 -3.47 -7.68
CA ASP A 17 26.79 -2.89 -8.69
C ASP A 17 25.66 -3.84 -9.09
N ALA A 18 25.93 -5.16 -9.15
CA ALA A 18 24.89 -6.16 -9.37
C ALA A 18 23.95 -6.28 -8.17
N SER A 19 24.48 -6.21 -6.95
CA SER A 19 23.68 -6.22 -5.72
C SER A 19 22.84 -4.95 -5.56
N SER A 20 23.36 -3.78 -5.95
CA SER A 20 22.62 -2.52 -5.91
C SER A 20 21.54 -2.46 -6.99
N GLY A 21 21.83 -2.97 -8.19
CA GLY A 21 20.84 -3.13 -9.25
C GLY A 21 19.72 -4.12 -8.90
N LEU A 22 20.07 -5.26 -8.28
CA LEU A 22 19.08 -6.24 -7.81
C LEU A 22 18.22 -5.68 -6.68
N ALA A 23 18.83 -5.01 -5.68
CA ALA A 23 18.09 -4.34 -4.61
C ALA A 23 17.17 -3.24 -5.17
N GLY A 24 17.64 -2.46 -6.15
CA GLY A 24 16.83 -1.48 -6.88
C GLY A 24 15.62 -2.12 -7.58
N SER A 25 15.82 -3.25 -8.27
CA SER A 25 14.74 -3.96 -8.96
C SER A 25 13.70 -4.56 -8.00
N ILE A 26 14.13 -5.09 -6.86
CA ILE A 26 13.24 -5.62 -5.81
C ILE A 26 12.44 -4.48 -5.19
N ASN A 27 13.07 -3.34 -4.94
CA ASN A 27 12.41 -2.17 -4.40
C ASN A 27 11.32 -1.66 -5.35
N LEU A 28 11.57 -1.60 -6.66
CA LEU A 28 10.54 -1.24 -7.64
C LEU A 28 9.40 -2.26 -7.66
N ALA A 29 9.71 -3.56 -7.62
CA ALA A 29 8.70 -4.61 -7.57
C ALA A 29 7.78 -4.50 -6.34
N ILE A 30 8.33 -4.16 -5.17
CA ILE A 30 7.53 -3.89 -3.96
C ILE A 30 6.60 -2.71 -4.18
N VAL A 31 7.12 -1.58 -4.67
CA VAL A 31 6.32 -0.35 -4.72
C VAL A 31 5.23 -0.37 -5.80
N THR A 32 5.37 -1.22 -6.81
CA THR A 32 4.35 -1.46 -7.85
C THR A 32 3.53 -2.73 -7.64
N GLY A 33 3.79 -3.50 -6.57
CA GLY A 33 3.05 -4.71 -6.23
C GLY A 33 3.38 -5.93 -7.10
N GLN A 34 4.50 -5.93 -7.81
CA GLN A 34 4.97 -7.05 -8.62
C GLN A 34 5.74 -8.07 -7.77
N MET A 35 5.17 -8.44 -6.62
CA MET A 35 5.78 -9.32 -5.63
C MET A 35 5.00 -10.63 -5.49
N ASP A 36 5.75 -11.72 -5.25
CA ASP A 36 5.19 -12.95 -4.69
C ASP A 36 5.39 -12.96 -3.17
N TYR A 37 4.44 -12.37 -2.45
CA TYR A 37 4.54 -12.21 -0.99
C TYR A 37 4.64 -13.53 -0.23
N ALA A 38 4.16 -14.65 -0.79
CA ALA A 38 4.19 -15.94 -0.14
C ALA A 38 5.61 -16.53 -0.07
N HIS A 39 6.46 -16.18 -1.05
CA HIS A 39 7.80 -16.73 -1.20
C HIS A 39 8.90 -15.68 -0.98
N ASP A 40 8.55 -14.41 -0.79
CA ASP A 40 9.51 -13.35 -0.48
C ASP A 40 9.85 -13.30 1.03
N SER A 41 11.15 -13.22 1.33
CA SER A 41 11.66 -13.23 2.70
C SER A 41 11.32 -11.99 3.52
N LEU A 42 10.99 -10.86 2.90
CA LEU A 42 10.60 -9.62 3.57
C LEU A 42 9.16 -9.68 4.12
N PHE A 43 8.35 -10.56 3.55
CA PHE A 43 6.95 -10.73 3.90
C PHE A 43 6.74 -11.96 4.79
N LEU A 44 5.61 -11.97 5.48
CA LEU A 44 5.06 -13.14 6.13
C LEU A 44 3.54 -13.13 5.99
N GLN A 45 2.94 -14.30 6.17
CA GLN A 45 1.49 -14.40 6.29
C GLN A 45 1.07 -14.01 7.70
N VAL A 46 0.09 -13.11 7.80
CA VAL A 46 -0.54 -12.70 9.06
C VAL A 46 -1.31 -13.90 9.64
N SER A 47 -1.17 -14.16 10.95
CA SER A 47 -1.96 -15.19 11.62
C SER A 47 -3.47 -14.89 11.51
N THR A 48 -4.26 -15.93 11.29
CA THR A 48 -5.74 -15.86 11.26
C THR A 48 -6.34 -15.40 12.59
N ASP A 49 -5.57 -15.45 13.68
CA ASP A 49 -5.98 -14.88 14.96
C ASP A 49 -6.14 -13.37 14.89
N TYR A 50 -5.50 -12.70 13.93
CA TYR A 50 -5.53 -11.25 13.79
C TYR A 50 -6.20 -10.76 12.51
N ALA A 51 -6.57 -11.67 11.60
CA ALA A 51 -7.03 -11.33 10.26
C ALA A 51 -8.29 -12.10 9.84
N LEU A 52 -9.16 -11.45 9.07
CA LEU A 52 -10.39 -12.09 8.56
C LEU A 52 -10.13 -13.19 7.52
N LYS A 53 -8.99 -13.13 6.84
CA LYS A 53 -8.52 -14.11 5.85
C LYS A 53 -6.99 -14.01 5.74
N PRO A 54 -6.32 -14.92 5.00
CA PRO A 54 -4.89 -14.82 4.78
C PRO A 54 -4.52 -13.49 4.10
N PHE A 55 -3.64 -12.73 4.74
CA PHE A 55 -2.99 -11.54 4.20
C PHE A 55 -1.50 -11.65 4.42
N TYR A 56 -0.74 -10.87 3.67
CA TYR A 56 0.69 -10.70 3.88
C TYR A 56 0.99 -9.30 4.37
N LEU A 57 2.05 -9.17 5.17
CA LEU A 57 2.62 -7.88 5.57
C LEU A 57 4.13 -8.01 5.55
N GLN A 58 4.81 -6.87 5.44
CA GLN A 58 6.22 -6.76 5.78
C GLN A 58 6.43 -7.26 7.22
N ARG A 59 7.51 -8.01 7.47
CA ARG A 59 7.78 -8.58 8.79
C ARG A 59 7.83 -7.52 9.89
N THR A 60 8.44 -6.37 9.59
CA THR A 60 8.56 -5.24 10.52
C THR A 60 7.21 -4.60 10.80
N THR A 61 6.39 -4.40 9.77
CA THR A 61 5.00 -3.93 9.91
C THR A 61 4.17 -4.89 10.76
N TYR A 62 4.25 -6.20 10.54
CA TYR A 62 3.51 -7.16 11.35
C TYR A 62 3.97 -7.17 12.81
N ALA A 63 5.28 -7.11 13.06
CA ALA A 63 5.80 -7.02 14.42
C ALA A 63 5.33 -5.74 15.14
N ALA A 64 5.24 -4.61 14.42
CA ALA A 64 4.66 -3.37 14.94
C ALA A 64 3.17 -3.52 15.25
N PHE A 65 2.41 -4.11 14.32
CA PHE A 65 0.99 -4.39 14.52
C PHE A 65 0.75 -5.28 15.74
N LEU A 66 1.55 -6.32 15.98
CA LEU A 66 1.39 -7.19 17.15
C LEU A 66 1.53 -6.44 18.48
N ARG A 67 2.45 -5.46 18.56
CA ARG A 67 2.59 -4.60 19.74
C ARG A 67 1.37 -3.69 19.92
N MET A 68 0.91 -3.08 18.82
CA MET A 68 -0.28 -2.22 18.82
C MET A 68 -1.53 -3.01 19.21
N HIS A 69 -1.69 -4.22 18.67
CA HIS A 69 -2.80 -5.12 18.97
C HIS A 69 -2.82 -5.50 20.45
N GLU A 70 -1.68 -5.84 21.05
CA GLU A 70 -1.62 -6.20 22.46
C GLU A 70 -1.96 -5.02 23.37
N ALA A 71 -1.45 -3.81 23.06
CA ALA A 71 -1.83 -2.61 23.80
C ALA A 71 -3.33 -2.31 23.68
N ALA A 72 -3.88 -2.35 22.46
CA ALA A 72 -5.31 -2.17 22.23
C ALA A 72 -6.15 -3.15 23.04
N LYS A 73 -5.73 -4.43 23.06
CA LYS A 73 -6.42 -5.48 23.80
C LYS A 73 -6.43 -5.23 25.31
N GLN A 74 -5.33 -4.71 25.87
CA GLN A 74 -5.26 -4.34 27.28
C GLN A 74 -6.25 -3.22 27.64
N ASP A 75 -6.55 -2.34 26.68
CA ASP A 75 -7.56 -1.29 26.80
C ASP A 75 -8.99 -1.74 26.40
N GLY A 76 -9.18 -3.03 26.14
CA GLY A 76 -10.48 -3.59 25.74
C GLY A 76 -10.88 -3.32 24.29
N ILE A 77 -9.93 -2.94 23.45
CA ILE A 77 -10.08 -2.71 22.01
C ILE A 77 -9.53 -3.92 21.24
N GLU A 78 -10.39 -4.54 20.43
CA GLU A 78 -10.03 -5.65 19.56
C GLU A 78 -9.75 -5.12 18.16
N LEU A 79 -8.50 -5.24 17.72
CA LEU A 79 -8.08 -4.87 16.36
C LEU A 79 -8.06 -6.10 15.46
N LYS A 80 -8.70 -6.02 14.30
CA LYS A 80 -8.67 -7.09 13.28
C LYS A 80 -8.25 -6.54 11.93
N ILE A 81 -7.27 -7.15 11.31
CA ILE A 81 -6.84 -6.83 9.95
C ILE A 81 -7.88 -7.35 8.96
N VAL A 82 -8.43 -6.45 8.16
CA VAL A 82 -9.40 -6.75 7.08
C VAL A 82 -8.79 -6.59 5.70
N SER A 83 -7.58 -6.04 5.60
CA SER A 83 -6.78 -5.94 4.38
C SER A 83 -5.30 -5.71 4.73
N GLY A 84 -4.40 -6.32 3.96
CA GLY A 84 -2.95 -6.15 4.08
C GLY A 84 -2.31 -5.94 2.71
N ALA A 85 -1.17 -6.59 2.45
CA ALA A 85 -0.50 -6.50 1.16
C ALA A 85 -1.40 -6.99 0.01
N ARG A 86 -1.33 -6.31 -1.13
CA ARG A 86 -2.07 -6.64 -2.35
C ARG A 86 -1.15 -6.55 -3.54
N SER A 87 -1.08 -7.58 -4.36
CA SER A 87 -0.25 -7.59 -5.57
C SER A 87 -0.85 -6.69 -6.64
N PHE A 88 -0.05 -6.36 -7.66
CA PHE A 88 -0.51 -5.66 -8.85
C PHE A 88 -1.73 -6.35 -9.47
N GLU A 89 -1.67 -7.68 -9.59
CA GLU A 89 -2.73 -8.48 -10.18
C GLU A 89 -4.02 -8.47 -9.36
N GLU A 90 -3.91 -8.51 -8.03
CA GLU A 90 -5.08 -8.39 -7.15
C GLU A 90 -5.72 -7.01 -7.25
N GLN A 91 -4.90 -5.95 -7.25
CA GLN A 91 -5.38 -4.57 -7.44
C GLN A 91 -6.01 -4.39 -8.82
N ARG A 92 -5.41 -4.96 -9.87
CA ARG A 92 -5.94 -4.96 -11.24
C ARG A 92 -7.31 -5.62 -11.31
N ARG A 93 -7.50 -6.78 -10.70
CA ARG A 93 -8.83 -7.42 -10.68
C ARG A 93 -9.89 -6.55 -10.00
N ILE A 94 -9.55 -5.86 -8.91
CA ILE A 94 -10.46 -4.92 -8.24
C ILE A 94 -10.78 -3.74 -9.16
N TRP A 95 -9.77 -3.18 -9.83
CA TRP A 95 -9.92 -2.08 -10.76
C TRP A 95 -10.79 -2.45 -11.96
N GLU A 96 -10.48 -3.54 -12.66
CA GLU A 96 -11.22 -4.01 -13.84
C GLU A 96 -12.67 -4.37 -13.50
N TRP A 97 -12.90 -4.98 -12.34
CA TRP A 97 -14.27 -5.22 -11.88
C TRP A 97 -15.04 -3.91 -11.69
N LYS A 98 -14.43 -2.90 -11.05
CA LYS A 98 -15.06 -1.57 -10.89
C LYS A 98 -15.24 -0.85 -12.23
N TRP A 99 -14.32 -1.04 -13.17
CA TRP A 99 -14.41 -0.53 -14.53
C TRP A 99 -15.64 -1.07 -15.25
N GLY A 100 -15.80 -2.39 -15.31
CA GLY A 100 -16.98 -3.00 -15.91
C GLY A 100 -18.30 -2.66 -15.21
N GLU A 101 -18.29 -2.42 -13.89
CA GLU A 101 -19.47 -1.89 -13.17
C GLU A 101 -19.75 -0.41 -13.48
N ALA A 102 -18.71 0.36 -13.77
CA ALA A 102 -18.82 1.77 -14.13
C ALA A 102 -19.28 1.96 -15.59
N GLU A 103 -18.87 1.10 -16.52
CA GLU A 103 -19.36 1.09 -17.91
C GLU A 103 -20.87 0.84 -18.02
N LYS A 104 -21.46 0.16 -17.03
CA LYS A 104 -22.92 -0.02 -16.92
C LYS A 104 -23.63 1.27 -16.48
N LYS A 105 -22.89 2.29 -16.05
CA LYS A 105 -23.41 3.62 -15.71
C LYS A 105 -23.29 4.51 -16.94
N GLN A 106 -24.14 5.53 -17.03
CA GLN A 106 -24.18 6.47 -18.17
C GLN A 106 -23.07 7.53 -18.08
N PHE A 107 -21.81 7.11 -17.94
CA PHE A 107 -20.67 8.02 -18.06
C PHE A 107 -20.37 8.34 -19.53
N ASN A 108 -19.86 9.54 -19.78
CA ASN A 108 -19.61 10.04 -21.13
C ASN A 108 -18.18 9.78 -21.64
N SER A 109 -17.27 9.31 -20.77
CA SER A 109 -15.88 9.04 -21.12
C SER A 109 -15.16 8.13 -20.12
N ASP A 110 -14.05 7.54 -20.56
CA ASP A 110 -13.12 6.78 -19.71
C ASP A 110 -12.54 7.64 -18.59
N LEU A 111 -12.37 8.95 -18.82
CA LEU A 111 -11.95 9.90 -17.79
C LEU A 111 -12.97 10.00 -16.64
N GLU A 112 -14.27 10.06 -16.96
CA GLU A 112 -15.33 10.06 -15.96
C GLU A 112 -15.39 8.73 -15.19
N ILE A 113 -15.19 7.61 -15.89
CA ILE A 113 -15.12 6.27 -15.29
C ILE A 113 -13.93 6.18 -14.32
N ALA A 114 -12.72 6.51 -14.77
CA ALA A 114 -11.52 6.47 -13.94
C ALA A 114 -11.65 7.39 -12.72
N THR A 115 -12.11 8.63 -12.92
CA THR A 115 -12.37 9.60 -11.83
C THR A 115 -13.38 9.06 -10.82
N TYR A 116 -14.44 8.39 -11.29
CA TYR A 116 -15.43 7.77 -10.42
C TYR A 116 -14.83 6.63 -9.59
N ILE A 117 -14.05 5.74 -10.21
CA ILE A 117 -13.42 4.59 -9.54
C ILE A 117 -12.40 5.06 -8.50
N LEU A 118 -11.64 6.12 -8.80
CA LEU A 118 -10.64 6.73 -7.91
C LEU A 118 -11.20 7.24 -6.57
N ARG A 119 -12.53 7.33 -6.44
CA ARG A 119 -13.20 7.62 -5.16
C ARG A 119 -13.21 6.43 -4.21
N PHE A 120 -12.93 5.22 -4.70
CA PHE A 120 -13.09 3.94 -3.99
C PHE A 120 -11.92 2.98 -4.15
N SER A 121 -11.01 3.22 -5.09
CA SER A 121 -9.86 2.37 -5.36
C SER A 121 -8.74 3.16 -6.02
N LEU A 122 -7.55 2.57 -6.08
CA LEU A 122 -6.40 3.15 -6.74
C LEU A 122 -6.08 2.38 -8.02
N MET A 123 -5.41 3.06 -8.95
CA MET A 123 -4.87 2.41 -10.14
C MET A 123 -3.88 1.30 -9.73
N PRO A 124 -3.87 0.15 -10.42
CA PRO A 124 -2.86 -0.88 -10.21
C PRO A 124 -1.45 -0.31 -10.36
N GLY A 125 -0.57 -0.70 -9.43
CA GLY A 125 0.79 -0.16 -9.34
C GLY A 125 0.89 1.09 -8.48
N THR A 126 -0.21 1.76 -8.13
CA THR A 126 -0.18 3.05 -7.39
C THR A 126 -0.77 2.96 -5.98
N SER A 127 -1.14 1.75 -5.53
CA SER A 127 -1.67 1.53 -4.19
C SER A 127 -0.57 1.29 -3.17
N ARG A 128 -0.60 2.01 -2.04
CA ARG A 128 0.33 1.77 -0.93
C ARG A 128 0.22 0.35 -0.35
N HIS A 129 -0.92 -0.33 -0.50
CA HIS A 129 -1.03 -1.73 -0.08
C HIS A 129 -0.04 -2.65 -0.80
N HIS A 130 0.49 -2.27 -1.95
CA HIS A 130 1.56 -3.03 -2.61
C HIS A 130 2.78 -3.24 -1.70
N TRP A 131 3.02 -2.27 -0.81
CA TRP A 131 4.24 -2.17 -0.02
C TRP A 131 4.28 -3.10 1.18
N GLY A 132 3.11 -3.64 1.58
CA GLY A 132 2.96 -4.45 2.79
C GLY A 132 3.09 -3.68 4.09
N THR A 133 3.06 -2.34 4.02
CA THR A 133 3.11 -1.41 5.16
C THR A 133 1.74 -0.96 5.63
N GLU A 134 0.72 -1.12 4.79
CA GLU A 134 -0.64 -0.67 5.08
C GLU A 134 -1.48 -1.78 5.69
N ILE A 135 -2.28 -1.42 6.68
CA ILE A 135 -3.31 -2.27 7.28
C ILE A 135 -4.65 -1.56 7.25
N ASP A 136 -5.69 -2.27 6.78
CA ASP A 136 -7.06 -1.85 7.04
C ASP A 136 -7.58 -2.59 8.26
N LEU A 137 -8.14 -1.85 9.23
CA LEU A 137 -8.57 -2.41 10.52
C LEU A 137 -10.09 -2.41 10.67
N ASN A 138 -10.65 -3.52 11.19
CA ASN A 138 -12.02 -3.75 11.65
C ASN A 138 -13.17 -3.63 10.62
N ASN A 139 -13.15 -2.63 9.73
CA ASN A 139 -14.20 -2.38 8.74
C ASN A 139 -13.67 -1.52 7.59
N ILE A 140 -14.36 -1.49 6.44
CA ILE A 140 -14.01 -0.66 5.27
C ILE A 140 -15.05 0.45 5.00
N ASN A 141 -15.81 0.85 6.02
CA ASN A 141 -16.85 1.86 5.93
C ASN A 141 -16.77 2.86 7.10
N ASN A 142 -16.72 4.16 6.78
CA ASN A 142 -16.53 5.23 7.77
C ASN A 142 -17.65 5.26 8.81
N SER A 143 -18.87 4.90 8.42
CA SER A 143 -20.04 4.88 9.31
C SER A 143 -19.93 3.87 10.46
N TYR A 144 -19.05 2.86 10.34
CA TYR A 144 -18.73 1.96 11.45
C TYR A 144 -17.97 2.71 12.56
N PHE A 145 -17.03 3.57 12.17
CA PHE A 145 -16.15 4.32 13.07
C PHE A 145 -16.78 5.60 13.64
N GLU A 146 -18.03 5.88 13.28
CA GLU A 146 -18.76 7.08 13.73
C GLU A 146 -19.70 6.81 14.89
N LYS A 147 -19.86 5.54 15.28
CA LYS A 147 -20.79 5.13 16.34
C LYS A 147 -20.39 3.83 17.01
N GLY A 148 -21.02 3.57 18.16
CA GLY A 148 -20.93 2.28 18.84
C GLY A 148 -19.49 1.85 19.15
N TYR A 149 -19.18 0.58 18.88
CA TYR A 149 -17.84 0.03 19.14
C TYR A 149 -16.77 0.59 18.18
N GLY A 150 -17.11 0.79 16.91
CA GLY A 150 -16.15 1.31 15.93
C GLY A 150 -15.67 2.72 16.27
N LEU A 151 -16.51 3.56 16.88
CA LEU A 151 -16.08 4.86 17.39
C LEU A 151 -15.01 4.73 18.48
N LYS A 152 -15.12 3.74 19.37
CA LYS A 152 -14.09 3.46 20.39
C LYS A 152 -12.79 2.98 19.76
N VAL A 153 -12.87 2.09 18.78
CA VAL A 153 -11.71 1.60 18.02
C VAL A 153 -10.99 2.78 17.35
N TYR A 154 -11.74 3.64 16.65
CA TYR A 154 -11.15 4.78 15.96
C TYR A 154 -10.50 5.79 16.92
N ALA A 155 -11.17 6.14 18.02
CA ALA A 155 -10.62 7.03 19.03
C ALA A 155 -9.30 6.46 19.60
N TRP A 156 -9.28 5.17 19.93
CA TRP A 156 -8.06 4.51 20.41
C TRP A 156 -6.93 4.57 19.39
N LEU A 157 -7.20 4.30 18.11
CA LEU A 157 -6.18 4.36 17.06
C LEU A 157 -5.65 5.78 16.85
N GLN A 158 -6.51 6.80 16.86
CA GLN A 158 -6.09 8.21 16.76
C GLN A 158 -5.15 8.63 17.89
N GLU A 159 -5.39 8.12 19.10
CA GLU A 159 -4.59 8.46 20.28
C GLU A 159 -3.28 7.64 20.38
N ASN A 160 -3.27 6.38 19.92
CA ASN A 160 -2.20 5.43 20.26
C ASN A 160 -1.44 4.85 19.07
N ALA A 161 -1.96 4.88 17.84
CA ALA A 161 -1.33 4.16 16.72
C ALA A 161 0.07 4.69 16.38
N ALA A 162 0.30 6.00 16.57
CA ALA A 162 1.58 6.65 16.34
C ALA A 162 2.72 6.08 17.21
N ASP A 163 2.42 5.67 18.45
CA ASP A 163 3.40 5.05 19.37
C ASP A 163 3.96 3.72 18.83
N PHE A 164 3.24 3.10 17.89
CA PHE A 164 3.64 1.87 17.21
C PHE A 164 4.17 2.11 15.80
N GLY A 165 4.28 3.37 15.38
CA GLY A 165 4.75 3.80 14.05
C GLY A 165 3.67 3.77 12.97
N PHE A 166 2.39 3.72 13.33
CA PHE A 166 1.27 3.77 12.39
C PHE A 166 0.66 5.16 12.31
N CYS A 167 0.36 5.61 11.09
CA CYS A 167 -0.35 6.87 10.85
C CYS A 167 -1.53 6.69 9.91
N GLN A 168 -2.60 7.46 10.12
CA GLN A 168 -3.74 7.51 9.21
C GLN A 168 -3.41 8.43 8.03
N VAL A 169 -2.77 7.89 7.00
CA VAL A 169 -2.34 8.65 5.82
C VAL A 169 -3.50 9.22 5.00
N TYR A 170 -4.69 8.62 5.10
CA TYR A 170 -5.92 9.12 4.48
C TYR A 170 -6.88 9.71 5.52
N ASP A 171 -6.42 10.79 6.15
CA ASP A 171 -7.17 11.60 7.13
C ASP A 171 -8.37 12.35 6.51
N ASP A 172 -8.97 13.28 7.26
CA ASP A 172 -10.01 14.16 6.73
C ASP A 172 -9.46 15.03 5.60
N LYS A 173 -9.70 14.60 4.36
CA LYS A 173 -9.21 15.22 3.14
C LYS A 173 -9.58 16.70 3.02
N VAL A 174 -10.78 17.08 3.49
CA VAL A 174 -11.26 18.47 3.38
C VAL A 174 -10.56 19.34 4.42
N ALA A 175 -10.44 18.84 5.66
CA ALA A 175 -9.77 19.58 6.73
C ALA A 175 -8.26 19.72 6.49
N SER A 176 -7.61 18.68 5.97
CA SER A 176 -6.17 18.68 5.68
C SER A 176 -5.82 19.33 4.35
N GLY A 177 -6.80 19.53 3.46
CA GLY A 177 -6.58 20.08 2.13
C GLY A 177 -5.76 19.19 1.19
N ARG A 178 -5.59 17.90 1.53
CA ARG A 178 -4.82 16.95 0.70
C ARG A 178 -5.60 16.53 -0.55
N ASN A 179 -4.86 16.04 -1.55
CA ASN A 179 -5.44 15.41 -2.73
C ASN A 179 -5.61 13.89 -2.54
N GLY A 180 -6.10 13.20 -3.57
CA GLY A 180 -6.08 11.73 -3.61
C GLY A 180 -7.27 11.05 -2.98
N CYS A 181 -7.01 9.94 -2.28
CA CYS A 181 -8.02 9.09 -1.65
C CYS A 181 -8.96 9.88 -0.74
N ASN A 182 -10.22 9.45 -0.62
CA ASN A 182 -11.12 10.01 0.37
C ASN A 182 -10.65 9.68 1.81
N THR A 183 -11.32 10.22 2.82
CA THR A 183 -11.06 9.85 4.21
C THR A 183 -11.32 8.36 4.42
N GLU A 184 -10.33 7.65 4.98
CA GLU A 184 -10.43 6.23 5.29
C GLU A 184 -10.06 5.99 6.75
N LYS A 185 -11.05 5.89 7.65
CA LYS A 185 -10.85 5.73 9.10
C LYS A 185 -10.20 4.40 9.51
N TRP A 186 -10.18 3.45 8.58
CA TRP A 186 -9.64 2.12 8.75
C TRP A 186 -8.19 1.97 8.27
N HIS A 187 -7.66 2.92 7.49
CA HIS A 187 -6.44 2.75 6.74
C HIS A 187 -5.23 3.36 7.47
N TRP A 188 -4.31 2.51 7.91
CA TRP A 188 -3.15 2.91 8.71
C TRP A 188 -1.85 2.42 8.07
N SER A 189 -0.90 3.33 7.87
CA SER A 189 0.39 3.09 7.24
C SER A 189 1.48 2.96 8.28
N TYR A 190 2.31 1.92 8.21
CA TYR A 190 3.53 1.83 9.01
C TYR A 190 4.63 2.74 8.44
N MET A 191 4.74 3.95 8.99
CA MET A 191 5.55 5.04 8.47
C MET A 191 7.05 4.72 8.35
N PRO A 192 7.71 4.05 9.32
CA PRO A 192 9.16 3.82 9.25
C PRO A 192 9.63 3.12 7.97
N LEU A 193 8.75 2.34 7.32
CA LEU A 193 9.05 1.68 6.05
C LEU A 193 8.32 2.34 4.87
N SER A 194 7.08 2.81 5.06
CA SER A 194 6.29 3.35 3.96
C SER A 194 6.83 4.67 3.42
N GLU A 195 7.52 5.47 4.23
CA GLU A 195 8.21 6.68 3.74
C GLU A 195 9.36 6.34 2.79
N GLN A 196 10.13 5.30 3.10
CA GLN A 196 11.21 4.84 2.23
C GLN A 196 10.66 4.33 0.90
N TYR A 197 9.55 3.60 0.94
CA TYR A 197 8.87 3.13 -0.27
C TYR A 197 8.24 4.26 -1.08
N LEU A 198 7.72 5.31 -0.44
CA LEU A 198 7.27 6.50 -1.16
C LEU A 198 8.43 7.21 -1.89
N GLN A 199 9.59 7.32 -1.25
CA GLN A 199 10.79 7.89 -1.87
C GLN A 199 11.26 7.05 -3.06
N ILE A 200 11.31 5.72 -2.90
CA ILE A 200 11.65 4.78 -3.97
C ILE A 200 10.67 4.91 -5.14
N TYR A 201 9.37 4.97 -4.86
CA TYR A 201 8.34 5.13 -5.88
C TYR A 201 8.57 6.42 -6.68
N ASN A 202 8.70 7.56 -5.99
CA ASN A 202 8.89 8.86 -6.63
C ASN A 202 10.23 8.97 -7.40
N ALA A 203 11.25 8.22 -6.99
CA ALA A 203 12.54 8.21 -7.68
C ALA A 203 12.58 7.31 -8.91
N GLY A 204 11.74 6.26 -8.95
CA GLY A 204 11.89 5.17 -9.92
C GLY A 204 10.68 4.90 -10.80
N ILE A 205 9.51 5.48 -10.51
CA ILE A 205 8.27 5.24 -11.26
C ILE A 205 7.85 6.51 -12.00
N THR A 206 7.54 6.34 -13.28
CA THR A 206 7.00 7.36 -14.18
C THR A 206 5.58 6.99 -14.63
N TYR A 207 4.91 7.91 -15.31
CA TYR A 207 3.57 7.62 -15.87
C TYR A 207 3.57 6.48 -16.89
N GLN A 208 4.68 6.27 -17.59
CA GLN A 208 4.84 5.20 -18.57
C GLN A 208 4.86 3.80 -17.93
N ASP A 209 5.20 3.73 -16.64
CA ASP A 209 5.25 2.48 -15.88
C ASP A 209 3.86 2.09 -15.30
N ILE A 210 2.93 3.05 -15.24
CA ILE A 210 1.54 2.83 -14.81
C ILE A 210 0.74 2.34 -16.02
N THR A 211 0.75 1.02 -16.25
CA THR A 211 0.15 0.42 -17.45
C THR A 211 -0.46 -0.96 -17.17
N GLY A 212 -1.15 -1.56 -18.16
CA GLY A 212 -1.62 -2.95 -18.12
C GLY A 212 -3.02 -3.16 -17.53
N PHE A 213 -3.84 -2.11 -17.49
CA PHE A 213 -5.24 -2.12 -17.04
C PHE A 213 -6.05 -1.02 -17.78
N SER A 214 -7.38 -1.11 -17.74
CA SER A 214 -8.30 -0.18 -18.41
C SER A 214 -8.15 1.26 -17.88
N GLY A 215 -7.95 2.24 -18.76
CA GLY A 215 -7.79 3.65 -18.40
C GLY A 215 -6.40 4.03 -17.86
N ALA A 216 -5.39 3.15 -17.98
CA ALA A 216 -4.04 3.43 -17.49
C ALA A 216 -3.39 4.64 -18.16
N GLU A 217 -3.69 4.88 -19.44
CA GLU A 217 -3.22 6.05 -20.20
C GLU A 217 -3.69 7.39 -19.62
N LEU A 218 -4.71 7.39 -18.75
CA LEU A 218 -5.21 8.58 -18.09
C LEU A 218 -4.37 8.97 -16.87
N ALA A 219 -3.41 8.14 -16.44
CA ALA A 219 -2.67 8.35 -15.19
C ALA A 219 -1.99 9.73 -15.13
N GLU A 220 -1.38 10.18 -16.23
CA GLU A 220 -0.75 11.51 -16.31
C GLU A 220 -1.80 12.63 -16.25
N SER A 221 -2.86 12.54 -17.03
CA SER A 221 -3.94 13.55 -17.05
C SER A 221 -4.69 13.67 -15.73
N LEU A 222 -4.72 12.60 -14.94
CA LEU A 222 -5.32 12.54 -13.61
C LEU A 222 -4.33 12.87 -12.48
N HIS A 223 -3.06 13.15 -12.83
CA HIS A 223 -1.98 13.44 -11.88
C HIS A 223 -1.86 12.37 -10.79
N ILE A 224 -1.87 11.09 -11.18
CA ILE A 224 -1.97 9.98 -10.22
C ILE A 224 -0.81 9.96 -9.23
N ILE A 225 0.40 10.32 -9.67
CA ILE A 225 1.56 10.34 -8.78
C ILE A 225 1.45 11.49 -7.78
N GLU A 226 1.20 12.73 -8.24
CA GLU A 226 1.15 13.90 -7.35
C GLU A 226 -0.08 13.89 -6.46
N HIS A 227 -1.24 13.47 -6.98
CA HIS A 227 -2.49 13.56 -6.25
C HIS A 227 -2.81 12.33 -5.42
N TYR A 228 -2.48 11.12 -5.88
CA TYR A 228 -2.93 9.89 -5.21
C TYR A 228 -1.80 9.17 -4.49
N VAL A 229 -0.63 8.99 -5.12
CA VAL A 229 0.51 8.36 -4.45
C VAL A 229 1.08 9.28 -3.35
N ASN A 230 1.24 10.57 -3.68
CA ASN A 230 1.70 11.61 -2.74
C ASN A 230 0.56 12.27 -1.94
N GLY A 231 -0.69 11.86 -2.15
CA GLY A 231 -1.90 12.42 -1.51
C GLY A 231 -2.13 11.97 -0.07
N VAL A 232 -1.09 11.99 0.76
CA VAL A 232 -1.10 11.54 2.16
C VAL A 232 -1.10 12.71 3.14
N ALA A 233 -1.57 12.47 4.36
CA ALA A 233 -1.60 13.47 5.43
C ALA A 233 -0.20 13.98 5.80
N ALA A 234 -0.02 15.30 5.82
CA ALA A 234 1.27 15.92 6.15
C ALA A 234 1.71 15.64 7.59
N THR A 235 0.76 15.45 8.50
CA THR A 235 0.99 15.10 9.91
C THR A 235 1.65 13.73 10.11
N CYS A 236 1.70 12.89 9.07
CA CYS A 236 2.37 11.60 9.14
C CYS A 236 3.89 11.67 8.89
N HIS A 237 4.42 12.85 8.58
CA HIS A 237 5.84 13.09 8.26
C HIS A 237 6.59 13.88 9.35
N GLU A 238 5.97 14.02 10.53
CA GLU A 238 6.49 14.82 11.67
C GLU A 238 7.20 13.96 12.73
#